data_AF-A0A182LZR1-F1
#
_entry.id   AF-A0A182LZR1-F1
#
_cell.length_a   1.000
_cell.length_b   1.000
_cell.length_c   1.000
_cell.angle_alpha   90.00
_cell.angle_beta   90.00
_cell.angle_gamma   90.00
#
_symmetry.space_group_name_H-M   'P 1'
#
loop_
_entity.id
_entity.type
_entity.pdbx_description
1 polymer ?
#
loop_
_entity_poly.entity_id
_entity_poly.type
_entity_poly.pdbx_seq_one_letter_code
_entity_poly.pdbx_strand_id
1 'polypeptide(L)'
;MTVESFANANECKRISDCSCEYFDGTGVNLKPVKDSGAQPLHTNVSNGDAYYFSPCEDIAYTTDDTKPNVTNIDCRKGYTLCKYDAARNELVRLGELKETQFIAEDGLSLTYIRPNHSITHVKLVCTTDKKSFFFLDSVTNVTTNLLLFSPYACPIVVEDFSKPSTGTVLLIMLFVVAVSYFVIGATVNAFYLGARGVEIVPHFDFWRGLPGLVRDGAQFIQNGCRVTNRTPDPDSYDAI
;
A
#
# COMPACT_ATOMS: atom_id res chain seq x y z
N MET A 1 -12.77 -30.27 9.24
CA MET A 1 -11.77 -30.55 8.20
C MET A 1 -11.75 -29.32 7.31
N THR A 2 -10.91 -28.36 7.70
CA THR A 2 -10.79 -27.05 7.06
C THR A 2 -10.01 -27.22 5.76
N VAL A 3 -10.60 -26.79 4.65
CA VAL A 3 -9.94 -26.76 3.36
C VAL A 3 -8.95 -25.60 3.42
N GLU A 4 -7.70 -25.91 3.77
CA GLU A 4 -6.59 -25.01 3.49
C GLU A 4 -6.48 -24.92 1.97
N SER A 5 -6.93 -23.79 1.43
CA SER A 5 -6.68 -23.37 0.07
C SER A 5 -5.16 -23.36 -0.11
N PHE A 6 -4.61 -24.36 -0.80
CA PHE A 6 -3.30 -24.28 -1.41
C PHE A 6 -3.35 -23.08 -2.36
N ALA A 7 -2.93 -21.92 -1.88
CA ALA A 7 -2.72 -20.77 -2.73
C ALA A 7 -1.63 -21.17 -3.73
N ASN A 8 -1.95 -21.05 -5.02
CA ASN A 8 -1.01 -21.38 -6.08
C ASN A 8 0.26 -20.57 -5.85
N ALA A 9 1.42 -21.23 -5.82
CA ALA A 9 2.72 -20.59 -5.71
C ALA A 9 2.98 -19.52 -6.80
N ASN A 10 2.15 -19.49 -7.84
CA ASN A 10 2.19 -18.54 -8.95
C ASN A 10 1.32 -17.29 -8.76
N GLU A 11 0.56 -17.14 -7.67
CA GLU A 11 -0.27 -15.93 -7.48
C GLU A 11 0.57 -14.78 -6.88
N CYS A 12 0.63 -13.63 -7.56
CA CYS A 12 1.30 -12.44 -7.04
C CYS A 12 0.32 -11.58 -6.23
N LYS A 13 0.41 -11.65 -4.91
CA LYS A 13 -0.49 -10.92 -4.02
C LYS A 13 -0.13 -9.43 -4.01
N ARG A 14 -1.11 -8.57 -4.31
CA ARG A 14 -0.96 -7.11 -4.23
C ARG A 14 -0.65 -6.67 -2.79
N ILE A 15 0.52 -6.07 -2.58
CA ILE A 15 0.91 -5.45 -1.31
C ILE A 15 0.58 -3.95 -1.34
N SER A 16 0.88 -3.29 -2.46
CA SER A 16 0.62 -1.88 -2.67
C SER A 16 0.13 -1.62 -4.09
N ASP A 17 -0.21 -0.38 -4.39
CA ASP A 17 -0.58 0.09 -5.73
C ASP A 17 0.52 -0.13 -6.79
N CYS A 18 1.77 -0.32 -6.35
CA CYS A 18 2.94 -0.54 -7.20
C CYS A 18 3.60 -1.91 -7.08
N SER A 19 3.22 -2.72 -6.10
CA SER A 19 3.99 -3.90 -5.75
C SER A 19 3.12 -5.10 -5.44
N CYS A 20 3.64 -6.25 -5.84
CA CYS A 20 3.08 -7.54 -5.51
C CYS A 20 4.19 -8.49 -5.08
N GLU A 21 3.83 -9.46 -4.24
CA GLU A 21 4.72 -10.47 -3.68
C GLU A 21 4.14 -11.86 -3.91
N TYR A 22 5.02 -12.77 -4.29
CA TYR A 22 4.77 -14.20 -4.42
C TYR A 22 5.03 -14.91 -3.09
N PHE A 23 4.53 -16.15 -2.98
CA PHE A 23 4.70 -16.96 -1.76
C PHE A 23 6.15 -17.34 -1.45
N ASP A 24 7.05 -17.26 -2.43
CA ASP A 24 8.47 -17.52 -2.25
C ASP A 24 9.24 -16.31 -1.68
N GLY A 25 8.55 -15.21 -1.38
CA GLY A 25 9.14 -13.97 -0.89
C GLY A 25 9.82 -13.14 -1.98
N THR A 26 9.63 -13.48 -3.25
CA THR A 26 10.01 -12.64 -4.38
C THR A 26 8.83 -11.81 -4.87
N GLY A 27 9.06 -10.78 -5.67
CA GLY A 27 8.01 -9.90 -6.13
C GLY A 27 8.52 -8.79 -7.02
N VAL A 28 7.64 -7.86 -7.40
CA VAL A 28 8.00 -6.72 -8.25
C VAL A 28 7.65 -5.41 -7.56
N ASN A 29 8.41 -4.36 -7.88
CA ASN A 29 8.17 -3.03 -7.38
C ASN A 29 8.26 -2.02 -8.52
N LEU A 30 7.10 -1.57 -9.00
CA LEU A 30 6.98 -0.63 -10.12
C LEU A 30 7.10 0.84 -9.70
N LYS A 31 7.28 1.14 -8.41
CA LYS A 31 7.42 2.52 -7.91
C LYS A 31 8.48 3.34 -8.64
N PRO A 32 9.68 2.81 -8.96
CA PRO A 32 10.68 3.58 -9.67
C PRO A 32 10.31 3.93 -11.12
N VAL A 33 9.34 3.24 -11.73
CA VAL A 33 8.83 3.58 -13.07
C VAL A 33 8.20 4.97 -13.06
N LYS A 34 7.49 5.31 -11.98
CA LYS A 34 6.96 6.66 -11.74
C LYS A 34 8.10 7.65 -11.49
N ASP A 35 9.00 7.34 -10.57
CA ASP A 35 10.03 8.30 -10.13
C ASP A 35 11.03 8.67 -11.25
N SER A 36 11.14 7.83 -12.28
CA SER A 36 12.01 8.04 -13.44
C SER A 36 11.42 8.91 -14.55
N GLY A 37 10.12 9.23 -14.50
CA GLY A 37 9.42 9.95 -15.57
C GLY A 37 8.31 10.85 -15.05
N ALA A 38 8.44 12.17 -15.29
CA ALA A 38 7.39 13.13 -14.94
C ALA A 38 6.11 13.00 -15.81
N GLN A 39 6.16 12.20 -16.87
CA GLN A 39 5.08 11.99 -17.85
C GLN A 39 4.72 10.50 -17.95
N PRO A 40 3.46 10.16 -18.28
CA PRO A 40 3.07 8.78 -18.53
C PRO A 40 3.87 8.18 -19.69
N LEU A 41 4.13 6.89 -19.59
CA LEU A 41 4.67 6.11 -20.69
C LEU A 41 3.65 6.15 -21.83
N HIS A 42 4.13 6.26 -23.07
CA HIS A 42 3.25 6.32 -24.21
C HIS A 42 3.76 5.48 -25.38
N THR A 43 2.82 5.00 -26.19
CA THR A 43 3.11 4.37 -27.47
C THR A 43 2.12 4.85 -28.51
N ASN A 44 2.62 5.15 -29.71
CA ASN A 44 1.80 5.52 -30.86
C ASN A 44 1.73 4.32 -31.81
N VAL A 45 0.56 4.11 -32.39
CA VAL A 45 0.28 3.00 -33.30
C VAL A 45 0.11 3.55 -34.71
N SER A 46 0.40 2.76 -35.74
CA SER A 46 0.39 3.19 -37.14
C SER A 46 -0.97 3.69 -37.63
N ASN A 47 -2.07 3.30 -36.98
CA ASN A 47 -3.42 3.76 -37.26
C ASN A 47 -3.72 5.18 -36.70
N GLY A 48 -2.76 5.79 -36.01
CA GLY A 48 -2.91 7.10 -35.36
C GLY A 48 -3.37 7.02 -33.91
N ASP A 49 -3.73 5.85 -33.41
CA ASP A 49 -4.09 5.67 -32.00
C ASP A 49 -2.85 5.83 -31.11
N ALA A 50 -3.06 6.33 -29.89
CA ALA A 50 -2.01 6.44 -28.89
C ALA A 50 -2.48 5.87 -27.55
N TYR A 51 -1.57 5.21 -26.83
CA TYR A 51 -1.86 4.64 -25.51
C TYR A 51 -0.94 5.29 -24.48
N TYR A 52 -1.52 5.69 -23.36
CA TYR A 52 -0.84 6.34 -22.25
C TYR A 52 -1.01 5.52 -20.99
N PHE A 53 0.10 5.25 -20.31
CA PHE A 53 0.16 4.39 -19.15
C PHE A 53 1.00 5.01 -18.04
N SER A 54 0.41 5.14 -16.85
CA SER A 54 1.10 5.49 -15.61
C SER A 54 0.81 4.40 -14.58
N PRO A 55 1.79 3.54 -14.29
CA PRO A 55 1.62 2.55 -13.22
C PRO A 55 1.50 3.26 -11.86
N CYS A 56 0.73 2.65 -10.96
CA CYS A 56 0.64 2.99 -9.54
C CYS A 56 0.01 4.31 -9.10
N GLU A 57 -0.36 5.20 -10.00
CA GLU A 57 -0.97 6.49 -9.63
C GLU A 57 -2.00 6.89 -10.67
N ASP A 58 -3.13 7.36 -10.17
CA ASP A 58 -4.15 7.99 -10.99
C ASP A 58 -3.67 9.38 -11.44
N ILE A 59 -3.51 9.56 -12.74
CA ILE A 59 -3.10 10.85 -13.31
C ILE A 59 -4.28 11.82 -13.25
N ALA A 60 -4.02 13.01 -12.71
CA ALA A 60 -5.01 14.09 -12.54
C ALA A 60 -4.99 15.15 -13.66
N TYR A 61 -4.15 14.96 -14.68
CA TYR A 61 -3.99 15.85 -15.83
C TYR A 61 -3.97 15.03 -17.13
N THR A 62 -4.37 15.66 -18.24
CA THR A 62 -4.22 15.07 -19.57
C THR A 62 -2.89 15.52 -20.16
N THR A 63 -2.21 14.66 -20.90
CA THR A 63 -1.02 15.04 -21.68
C THR A 63 -1.37 15.87 -22.92
N ASP A 64 -2.64 16.25 -23.11
CA ASP A 64 -3.08 16.90 -24.34
C ASP A 64 -4.19 17.93 -24.09
N ASP A 65 -3.90 18.94 -23.25
CA ASP A 65 -4.62 20.23 -23.28
C ASP A 65 -4.31 21.01 -24.58
N THR A 66 -3.51 20.45 -25.48
CA THR A 66 -3.04 21.06 -26.73
C THR A 66 -3.78 20.63 -28.00
N LYS A 67 -4.68 19.63 -27.94
CA LYS A 67 -5.55 19.28 -29.07
C LYS A 67 -6.93 19.93 -28.91
N PRO A 68 -7.22 21.05 -29.61
CA PRO A 68 -8.45 21.82 -29.43
C PRO A 68 -9.74 21.13 -29.91
N ASN A 69 -9.65 19.93 -30.51
CA ASN A 69 -10.77 19.29 -31.21
C ASN A 69 -11.17 17.91 -30.65
N VAL A 70 -10.76 17.50 -29.44
CA VAL A 70 -11.18 16.20 -28.88
C VAL A 70 -12.66 16.25 -28.50
N THR A 71 -13.47 15.33 -29.04
CA THR A 71 -14.94 15.30 -28.86
C THR A 71 -15.37 14.75 -27.50
N ASN A 72 -14.61 13.81 -26.92
CA ASN A 72 -14.87 13.22 -25.61
C ASN A 72 -13.56 12.97 -24.83
N ILE A 73 -13.54 13.32 -23.54
CA ILE A 73 -12.36 13.27 -22.66
C ILE A 73 -12.66 12.43 -21.40
N ASP A 74 -12.74 11.10 -21.53
CA ASP A 74 -12.93 10.19 -20.38
C ASP A 74 -11.68 10.13 -19.48
N CYS A 75 -10.52 10.49 -20.02
CA CYS A 75 -9.23 10.49 -19.31
C CYS A 75 -8.93 11.83 -18.63
N ARG A 76 -9.93 12.61 -18.24
CA ARG A 76 -9.72 13.96 -17.69
C ARG A 76 -9.02 13.95 -16.34
N LYS A 77 -9.41 13.02 -15.46
CA LYS A 77 -8.85 12.79 -14.12
C LYS A 77 -9.08 11.35 -13.70
N GLY A 78 -8.17 10.79 -12.90
CA GLY A 78 -8.44 9.52 -12.23
C GLY A 78 -8.18 8.29 -13.11
N TYR A 79 -7.19 8.33 -14.00
CA TYR A 79 -6.87 7.21 -14.88
C TYR A 79 -5.43 6.75 -14.70
N THR A 80 -5.19 5.45 -14.84
CA THR A 80 -3.85 4.86 -14.95
C THR A 80 -3.52 4.47 -16.38
N LEU A 81 -4.55 4.16 -17.18
CA LEU A 81 -4.41 3.75 -18.57
C LEU A 81 -5.47 4.43 -19.46
N CYS A 82 -5.02 5.08 -20.53
CA CYS A 82 -5.86 5.83 -21.46
C CYS A 82 -5.49 5.52 -22.92
N LYS A 83 -6.50 5.48 -23.80
CA LYS A 83 -6.35 5.39 -25.25
C LYS A 83 -6.84 6.68 -25.90
N TYR A 84 -6.06 7.25 -26.82
CA TYR A 84 -6.54 8.18 -27.84
C TYR A 84 -6.94 7.39 -29.08
N ASP A 85 -8.21 7.48 -29.45
CA ASP A 85 -8.77 6.89 -30.67
C ASP A 85 -8.77 7.94 -31.78
N ALA A 86 -7.91 7.77 -32.78
CA ALA A 86 -7.76 8.76 -33.85
C ALA A 86 -8.96 8.78 -34.81
N ALA A 87 -9.66 7.66 -34.97
CA ALA A 87 -10.79 7.56 -35.88
C ALA A 87 -12.01 8.33 -35.36
N ARG A 88 -12.24 8.28 -34.04
CA ARG A 88 -13.34 9.01 -33.38
C ARG A 88 -12.91 10.34 -32.79
N ASN A 89 -11.60 10.56 -32.69
CA ASN A 89 -10.98 11.71 -32.05
C ASN A 89 -11.40 11.84 -30.57
N GLU A 90 -11.39 10.71 -29.85
CA GLU A 90 -11.84 10.57 -28.47
C GLU A 90 -10.73 10.01 -27.57
N LEU A 91 -10.73 10.43 -26.31
CA LEU A 91 -9.91 9.81 -25.26
C LEU A 91 -10.78 8.85 -24.45
N VAL A 92 -10.44 7.56 -24.51
CA VAL A 92 -11.17 6.48 -23.85
C VAL A 92 -10.34 5.98 -22.66
N ARG A 93 -10.93 6.01 -21.46
CA ARG A 93 -10.30 5.46 -20.25
C ARG A 93 -10.34 3.93 -20.30
N LEU A 94 -9.16 3.31 -20.21
CA LEU A 94 -9.02 1.84 -20.24
C LEU A 94 -8.84 1.23 -18.85
N GLY A 95 -8.33 2.00 -17.87
CA GLY A 95 -8.13 1.49 -16.52
C GLY A 95 -7.93 2.58 -15.45
N GLU A 96 -8.26 2.20 -14.22
CA GLU A 96 -8.10 2.98 -12.99
C GLU A 96 -7.29 2.18 -11.95
N LEU A 97 -6.70 2.87 -10.97
CA LEU A 97 -5.88 2.22 -9.94
C LEU A 97 -6.66 1.25 -9.05
N LYS A 98 -7.94 1.56 -8.80
CA LYS A 98 -8.83 0.72 -7.98
C LYS A 98 -9.16 -0.61 -8.66
N GLU A 99 -9.20 -0.63 -9.99
CA GLU A 99 -9.54 -1.80 -10.80
C GLU A 99 -8.32 -2.69 -11.10
N THR A 100 -7.13 -2.25 -10.71
CA THR A 100 -5.87 -2.94 -11.04
C THR A 100 -5.74 -4.27 -10.28
N GLN A 101 -5.55 -5.36 -11.02
CA GLN A 101 -5.28 -6.69 -10.47
C GLN A 101 -3.97 -7.26 -11.05
N PHE A 102 -3.15 -7.85 -10.19
CA PHE A 102 -1.95 -8.58 -10.60
C PHE A 102 -2.34 -10.04 -10.90
N ILE A 103 -2.05 -10.50 -12.12
CA ILE A 103 -2.31 -11.87 -12.56
C ILE A 103 -1.00 -12.45 -13.07
N ALA A 104 -0.66 -13.66 -12.60
CA ALA A 104 0.57 -14.35 -12.96
C ALA A 104 0.26 -15.74 -13.53
N GLU A 105 -0.42 -15.75 -14.68
CA GLU A 105 -0.74 -16.96 -15.45
C GLU A 105 0.34 -17.29 -16.48
N ASP A 106 0.58 -16.37 -17.43
CA ASP A 106 1.62 -16.45 -18.46
C ASP A 106 2.61 -15.27 -18.32
N GLY A 107 3.31 -15.27 -17.19
CA GLY A 107 4.08 -14.12 -16.70
C GLY A 107 3.19 -13.11 -15.97
N LEU A 108 3.84 -12.13 -15.34
CA LEU A 108 3.14 -11.16 -14.50
C LEU A 108 2.50 -10.06 -15.35
N SER A 109 1.20 -9.85 -15.17
CA SER A 109 0.43 -8.84 -15.90
C SER A 109 -0.46 -8.03 -14.97
N LEU A 110 -0.60 -6.74 -15.25
CA LEU A 110 -1.62 -5.89 -14.67
C LEU A 110 -2.88 -6.00 -15.52
N THR A 111 -4.01 -6.33 -14.89
CA THR A 111 -5.29 -6.49 -15.58
C THR A 111 -6.26 -5.43 -15.11
N TYR A 112 -6.95 -4.82 -16.08
CA TYR A 112 -7.98 -3.81 -15.89
C TYR A 112 -9.26 -4.32 -16.54
N ILE A 113 -10.31 -4.52 -15.73
CA ILE A 113 -11.59 -5.03 -16.21
C ILE A 113 -12.62 -3.92 -16.08
N ARG A 114 -13.10 -3.42 -17.22
CA ARG A 114 -14.18 -2.43 -17.23
C ARG A 114 -15.54 -3.10 -17.09
N PRO A 115 -16.56 -2.38 -16.57
CA PRO A 115 -17.93 -2.88 -16.45
C PRO A 115 -18.58 -3.24 -17.81
N ASN A 116 -18.07 -2.70 -18.93
CA ASN A 116 -18.51 -3.06 -20.28
C ASN A 116 -17.79 -4.32 -20.84
N HIS A 117 -17.21 -5.15 -19.98
CA HIS A 117 -16.44 -6.36 -20.30
C HIS A 117 -15.18 -6.17 -21.17
N SER A 118 -14.74 -4.93 -21.43
CA SER A 118 -13.44 -4.72 -22.08
C SER A 118 -12.32 -5.01 -21.07
N ILE A 119 -11.38 -5.87 -21.45
CA ILE A 119 -10.27 -6.27 -20.59
C ILE A 119 -8.97 -5.71 -21.18
N THR A 120 -8.17 -5.08 -20.34
CA THR A 120 -6.85 -4.60 -20.76
C THR A 120 -5.77 -5.28 -19.92
N HIS A 121 -4.84 -5.95 -20.59
CA HIS A 121 -3.69 -6.59 -19.98
C HIS A 121 -2.44 -5.77 -20.29
N VAL A 122 -1.69 -5.42 -19.25
CA VAL A 122 -0.34 -4.85 -19.36
C VAL A 122 0.63 -5.90 -18.84
N LYS A 123 1.23 -6.67 -19.75
CA LYS A 123 2.21 -7.71 -19.42
C LYS A 123 3.54 -7.06 -19.08
N LEU A 124 4.05 -7.38 -17.89
CA LEU A 124 5.31 -6.88 -17.36
C LEU A 124 6.44 -7.77 -17.88
N VAL A 125 7.39 -7.17 -18.57
CA VAL A 125 8.56 -7.86 -19.14
C VAL A 125 9.82 -7.30 -18.50
N CYS A 126 10.57 -8.16 -17.84
CA CYS A 126 11.88 -7.83 -17.29
C CYS A 126 12.85 -7.53 -18.43
N THR A 127 13.53 -6.38 -18.37
CA THR A 127 14.63 -6.02 -19.27
C THR A 127 15.87 -5.62 -18.48
N THR A 128 17.04 -5.79 -19.08
CA THR A 128 18.32 -5.30 -18.54
C THR A 128 18.55 -3.82 -18.84
N ASP A 129 17.68 -3.19 -19.63
CA ASP A 129 17.79 -1.77 -19.97
C ASP A 129 17.54 -0.86 -18.78
N LYS A 130 18.21 0.30 -18.74
CA LYS A 130 18.01 1.30 -17.68
C LYS A 130 16.70 2.09 -17.81
N LYS A 131 15.98 1.94 -18.93
CA LYS A 131 14.76 2.69 -19.24
C LYS A 131 13.59 1.74 -19.37
N SER A 132 12.39 2.24 -19.05
CA SER A 132 11.15 1.51 -19.29
C SER A 132 10.60 1.86 -20.67
N PHE A 133 10.13 0.86 -21.40
CA PHE A 133 9.51 1.00 -22.71
C PHE A 133 8.10 0.40 -22.69
N PHE A 134 7.19 1.03 -23.41
CA PHE A 134 5.79 0.64 -23.45
C PHE A 134 5.37 0.47 -24.90
N PHE A 135 4.69 -0.65 -25.21
CA PHE A 135 4.28 -0.99 -26.57
C PHE A 135 2.90 -1.63 -26.59
N LEU A 136 2.23 -1.47 -27.72
CA LEU A 136 1.05 -2.26 -28.05
C LEU A 136 1.50 -3.61 -28.62
N ASP A 137 0.97 -4.70 -28.07
CA ASP A 137 1.18 -6.04 -28.60
C ASP A 137 0.07 -6.41 -29.58
N SER A 138 -1.17 -6.50 -29.08
CA SER A 138 -2.30 -6.92 -29.88
C SER A 138 -3.61 -6.33 -29.36
N VAL A 139 -4.54 -6.08 -30.26
CA VAL A 139 -5.90 -5.59 -29.95
C VAL A 139 -6.90 -6.53 -30.58
N THR A 140 -7.85 -7.00 -29.77
CA THR A 140 -9.04 -7.71 -30.23
C THR A 140 -10.28 -6.85 -29.97
N ASN A 141 -11.47 -7.34 -30.34
CA ASN A 141 -12.72 -6.63 -30.11
C ASN A 141 -13.01 -6.34 -28.62
N VAL A 142 -12.41 -7.11 -27.72
CA VAL A 142 -12.71 -7.06 -26.27
C VAL A 142 -11.45 -6.89 -25.43
N THR A 143 -10.32 -7.43 -25.90
CA THR A 143 -9.06 -7.45 -25.16
C THR A 143 -8.01 -6.54 -25.80
N THR A 144 -7.32 -5.76 -24.96
CA THR A 144 -6.16 -4.96 -25.37
C THR A 144 -4.94 -5.49 -24.62
N ASN A 145 -3.95 -5.99 -25.35
CA ASN A 145 -2.69 -6.48 -24.79
C ASN A 145 -1.59 -5.46 -25.04
N LEU A 146 -0.97 -5.02 -23.95
CA LEU A 146 0.12 -4.05 -23.92
C LEU A 146 1.32 -4.68 -23.23
N LEU A 147 2.51 -4.27 -23.61
CA LEU A 147 3.77 -4.74 -23.04
C LEU A 147 4.49 -3.59 -22.36
N LEU A 148 4.88 -3.81 -21.10
CA LEU A 148 5.76 -2.92 -20.37
C LEU A 148 7.11 -3.61 -20.16
N PHE A 149 8.12 -3.18 -20.91
CA PHE A 149 9.50 -3.57 -20.68
C PHE A 149 10.08 -2.66 -19.61
N SER A 150 10.48 -3.21 -18.46
CA SER A 150 11.08 -2.41 -17.39
C SER A 150 12.10 -3.23 -16.59
N PRO A 151 13.23 -2.63 -16.16
CA PRO A 151 14.12 -3.28 -15.19
C PRO A 151 13.44 -3.49 -13.83
N TYR A 152 12.38 -2.73 -13.55
CA TYR A 152 11.60 -2.82 -12.31
C TYR A 152 10.50 -3.91 -12.37
N ALA A 153 10.30 -4.53 -13.53
CA ALA A 153 9.47 -5.71 -13.70
C ALA A 153 10.24 -7.02 -13.39
N CYS A 154 11.54 -6.93 -13.12
CA CYS A 154 12.34 -8.09 -12.71
C CYS A 154 12.03 -8.46 -11.25
N PRO A 155 11.96 -9.77 -10.93
CA PRO A 155 11.69 -10.21 -9.57
C PRO A 155 12.83 -9.79 -8.64
N ILE A 156 12.47 -9.17 -7.52
CA ILE A 156 13.35 -8.81 -6.42
C ILE A 156 12.96 -9.60 -5.18
N VAL A 157 13.91 -9.87 -4.28
CA VAL A 157 13.59 -10.46 -2.98
C VAL A 157 12.92 -9.38 -2.14
N VAL A 158 11.70 -9.67 -1.70
CA VAL A 158 10.77 -8.78 -1.00
C VAL A 158 11.06 -8.83 0.51
N GLU A 159 12.34 -8.76 0.91
CA GLU A 159 12.69 -8.68 2.35
C GLU A 159 12.20 -7.35 3.00
N ASP A 160 11.79 -6.39 2.17
CA ASP A 160 11.39 -5.05 2.61
C ASP A 160 9.91 -4.90 2.96
N PHE A 161 9.01 -5.77 2.46
CA PHE A 161 7.56 -5.53 2.61
C PHE A 161 6.94 -6.31 3.78
N SER A 162 7.54 -7.42 4.18
CA SER A 162 7.20 -8.17 5.40
C SER A 162 7.86 -7.57 6.66
N LYS A 163 8.45 -6.37 6.55
CA LYS A 163 8.92 -5.62 7.72
C LYS A 163 7.70 -5.22 8.56
N PRO A 164 7.59 -5.72 9.81
CA PRO A 164 6.51 -5.31 10.70
C PRO A 164 6.52 -3.79 10.84
N SER A 165 5.34 -3.17 10.87
CA SER A 165 5.21 -1.74 11.12
C SER A 165 6.03 -1.36 12.35
N THR A 166 6.67 -0.18 12.33
CA THR A 166 7.44 0.33 13.48
C THR A 166 6.63 0.28 14.77
N GLY A 167 5.31 0.53 14.68
CA GLY A 167 4.39 0.39 15.81
C GLY A 167 4.32 -1.04 16.34
N THR A 168 4.21 -2.04 15.47
CA THR A 168 4.20 -3.46 15.84
C THR A 168 5.51 -3.88 16.51
N VAL A 169 6.66 -3.45 15.98
CA VAL A 169 7.97 -3.74 16.60
C VAL A 169 8.06 -3.14 18.00
N LEU A 170 7.67 -1.87 18.16
CA LEU A 170 7.67 -1.20 19.47
C LEU A 170 6.74 -1.89 20.47
N LEU A 171 5.55 -2.32 20.04
CA LEU A 171 4.62 -3.07 20.89
C LEU A 171 5.19 -4.42 21.34
N ILE A 172 5.83 -5.17 20.44
CA ILE A 172 6.49 -6.43 20.78
C ILE A 172 7.59 -6.19 21.81
N MET A 173 8.46 -5.20 21.59
CA MET A 173 9.54 -4.85 22.52
C MET A 173 9.00 -4.44 23.89
N LEU A 174 7.95 -3.62 23.93
CA LEU A 174 7.29 -3.22 25.17
C LEU A 174 6.73 -4.43 25.93
N PHE A 175 6.10 -5.37 25.22
CA PHE A 175 5.54 -6.57 25.84
C PHE A 175 6.62 -7.48 26.42
N VAL A 176 7.71 -7.72 25.69
CA VAL A 176 8.85 -8.52 26.16
C VAL A 176 9.46 -7.90 27.41
N VAL A 177 9.69 -6.58 27.41
CA VAL A 177 10.23 -5.86 28.57
C VAL A 177 9.25 -5.93 29.75
N ALA A 178 7.96 -5.66 29.53
CA ALA A 178 6.95 -5.71 30.58
C ALA A 178 6.85 -7.11 31.23
N VAL A 179 6.76 -8.17 30.42
CA VAL A 179 6.72 -9.55 30.93
C VAL A 179 8.00 -9.86 31.73
N SER A 180 9.18 -9.52 31.20
CA SER A 180 10.44 -9.75 31.91
C SER A 180 10.49 -9.02 33.25
N TYR A 181 10.02 -7.77 33.29
CA TYR A 181 9.93 -6.96 34.51
C TYR A 181 8.99 -7.58 35.54
N PHE A 182 7.78 -8.00 35.13
CA PHE A 182 6.83 -8.64 36.03
C PHE A 182 7.35 -9.99 36.55
N VAL A 183 7.94 -10.82 35.71
CA VAL A 183 8.46 -12.15 36.12
C VAL A 183 9.63 -11.99 37.09
N ILE A 184 10.63 -11.17 36.75
CA ILE A 184 11.80 -10.95 37.61
C ILE A 184 11.38 -10.29 38.91
N GLY A 185 10.60 -9.20 38.84
CA GLY A 185 10.18 -8.47 40.02
C GLY A 185 9.24 -9.28 40.92
N ALA A 186 8.30 -10.05 40.36
CA ALA A 186 7.45 -10.95 41.14
C ALA A 186 8.28 -12.05 41.82
N THR A 187 9.29 -12.60 41.14
CA THR A 187 10.19 -13.60 41.73
C THR A 187 10.96 -13.00 42.91
N VAL A 188 11.51 -11.78 42.75
CA VAL A 188 12.22 -11.09 43.84
C VAL A 188 11.28 -10.81 45.02
N ASN A 189 10.11 -10.23 44.76
CA ASN A 189 9.15 -9.88 45.80
C ASN A 189 8.61 -11.12 46.53
N ALA A 190 8.30 -12.19 45.80
CA ALA A 190 7.73 -13.41 46.39
C ALA A 190 8.77 -14.23 47.17
N PHE A 191 9.97 -14.43 46.62
CA PHE A 191 10.95 -15.35 47.21
C PHE A 191 11.96 -14.67 48.14
N TYR A 192 12.43 -13.46 47.81
CA TYR A 192 13.44 -12.78 48.62
C TYR A 192 12.83 -11.87 49.69
N LEU A 193 11.71 -11.22 49.37
CA LEU A 193 11.04 -10.29 50.29
C LEU A 193 9.84 -10.93 51.02
N GLY A 194 9.40 -12.11 50.60
CA GLY A 194 8.30 -12.84 51.23
C GLY A 194 6.92 -12.17 51.06
N ALA A 195 6.78 -11.25 50.09
CA ALA A 195 5.53 -10.56 49.80
C ALA A 195 4.44 -11.56 49.37
N ARG A 196 3.19 -11.31 49.78
CA ARG A 196 2.05 -12.19 49.50
C ARG A 196 0.88 -11.41 48.91
N GLY A 197 0.11 -12.07 48.05
CA GLY A 197 -1.05 -11.46 47.41
C GLY A 197 -0.67 -10.36 46.44
N VAL A 198 -1.32 -9.20 46.55
CA VAL A 198 -1.19 -8.07 45.60
C VAL A 198 0.19 -7.40 45.66
N GLU A 199 0.88 -7.52 46.79
CA GLU A 199 2.23 -6.96 47.03
C GLU A 199 3.33 -7.67 46.21
N ILE A 200 3.02 -8.82 45.60
CA ILE A 200 3.95 -9.52 44.71
C ILE A 200 4.20 -8.69 43.44
N VAL A 201 3.21 -7.92 42.99
CA VAL A 201 3.31 -7.12 41.78
C VAL A 201 4.29 -5.95 41.99
N PRO A 202 5.38 -5.87 41.20
CA PRO A 202 6.33 -4.77 41.32
C PRO A 202 5.66 -3.43 41.01
N HIS A 203 5.89 -2.43 41.88
CA HIS A 203 5.34 -1.06 41.73
C HIS A 203 3.83 -1.03 41.46
N PHE A 204 3.04 -1.80 42.22
CA PHE A 204 1.60 -1.94 42.02
C PHE A 204 0.84 -0.60 41.91
N ASP A 205 1.18 0.39 42.74
CA ASP A 205 0.49 1.69 42.75
C ASP A 205 0.63 2.44 41.42
N PHE A 206 1.79 2.34 40.78
CA PHE A 206 2.00 2.89 39.44
C PHE A 206 1.10 2.22 38.41
N TRP A 207 1.07 0.88 38.39
CA TRP A 207 0.26 0.12 37.43
C TRP A 207 -1.24 0.30 37.65
N ARG A 208 -1.67 0.51 38.89
CA ARG A 208 -3.06 0.83 39.24
C ARG A 208 -3.49 2.19 38.68
N GLY A 209 -2.59 3.17 38.67
CA GLY A 209 -2.85 4.50 38.10
C GLY A 209 -2.79 4.56 36.57
N LEU A 210 -2.08 3.63 35.94
CA LEU A 210 -1.79 3.65 34.51
C LEU A 210 -3.04 3.73 33.60
N PRO A 211 -4.14 3.00 33.84
CA PRO A 211 -5.37 3.14 33.04
C PRO A 211 -5.97 4.56 33.09
N GLY A 212 -5.86 5.23 34.24
CA GLY A 212 -6.29 6.63 34.39
C GLY A 212 -5.42 7.57 33.55
N LEU A 213 -4.10 7.42 33.63
CA LEU A 213 -3.15 8.21 32.84
C LEU A 213 -3.34 8.01 31.32
N VAL A 214 -3.62 6.78 30.88
CA VAL A 214 -3.89 6.49 29.46
C VAL A 214 -5.18 7.16 29.00
N ARG A 215 -6.24 7.12 29.81
CA ARG A 215 -7.50 7.82 29.53
C ARG A 215 -7.28 9.32 29.40
N ASP A 216 -6.53 9.90 30.32
CA ASP A 216 -6.21 11.33 30.33
C ASP A 216 -5.40 11.74 29.09
N GLY A 217 -4.41 10.93 28.69
CA GLY A 217 -3.65 11.15 27.47
C GLY A 217 -4.51 11.05 26.20
N ALA A 218 -5.40 10.07 26.13
CA ALA A 218 -6.32 9.93 25.00
C ALA A 218 -7.27 11.12 24.87
N GLN A 219 -7.83 11.60 25.99
CA GLN A 219 -8.67 12.81 26.01
C GLN A 219 -7.89 14.05 25.60
N PHE A 220 -6.65 14.20 26.05
CA PHE A 220 -5.79 15.31 25.66
C PHE A 220 -5.54 15.35 24.14
N ILE A 221 -5.26 14.20 23.52
CA ILE A 221 -5.05 14.10 22.07
C ILE A 221 -6.37 14.39 21.32
N GLN A 222 -7.50 13.83 21.77
CA GLN A 222 -8.82 14.07 21.17
C GLN A 222 -9.23 15.54 21.21
N ASN A 223 -8.84 16.27 22.26
CA ASN A 223 -9.10 17.69 22.42
C ASN A 223 -8.10 18.59 21.66
N GLY A 224 -7.28 18.02 20.77
CA GLY A 224 -6.31 18.76 19.96
C GLY A 224 -5.14 19.29 20.78
N CYS A 225 -4.64 18.49 21.73
CA CYS A 225 -3.57 18.87 22.66
C CYS A 225 -3.91 20.07 23.54
N ARG A 226 -5.21 20.30 23.80
CA ARG A 226 -5.68 21.34 24.70
C ARG A 226 -6.00 20.71 26.05
N VAL A 227 -5.46 21.28 27.11
CA VAL A 227 -5.80 20.89 28.47
C VAL A 227 -7.22 21.37 28.73
N THR A 228 -8.16 20.44 28.92
CA THR A 228 -9.48 20.78 29.47
C THR A 228 -9.27 21.27 30.89
N ASN A 229 -9.77 22.46 31.23
CA ASN A 229 -9.75 22.99 32.59
C ASN A 229 -10.39 21.95 33.53
N ARG A 230 -9.57 21.17 34.23
CA ARG A 230 -10.03 20.29 35.30
C ARG A 230 -10.35 21.19 36.49
N THR A 231 -11.50 20.96 37.11
CA THR A 231 -11.76 21.48 38.46
C THR A 231 -10.63 21.00 39.38
N PRO A 232 -10.08 21.86 40.25
CA PRO A 232 -8.96 21.50 41.11
C PRO A 232 -9.27 20.22 41.89
N ASP A 233 -8.40 19.22 41.75
CA ASP A 233 -8.39 18.06 42.63
C ASP A 233 -8.02 18.56 44.04
N PRO A 234 -8.79 18.27 45.10
CA PRO A 234 -8.50 18.73 46.46
C PRO A 234 -7.08 18.37 46.95
N ASP A 235 -6.42 17.39 46.32
CA ASP A 235 -5.09 16.92 46.68
C ASP A 235 -3.95 17.54 45.83
N SER A 236 -4.25 18.53 44.97
CA SER A 236 -3.21 19.24 44.20
C SER A 236 -2.45 20.25 45.06
N TYR A 237 -1.12 20.24 44.98
CA TYR A 237 -0.23 21.22 45.62
C TYR A 237 -0.45 22.67 45.15
N ASP A 238 -1.26 22.88 44.10
CA ASP A 238 -1.69 24.19 43.62
C ASP A 238 -2.86 24.80 44.45
N ALA A 239 -3.28 24.14 45.53
CA ALA A 239 -4.40 24.56 46.38
C ALA A 239 -4.00 25.44 47.59
N ILE A 240 -2.77 25.96 47.64
CA ILE A 240 -2.31 26.96 48.63
C ILE A 240 -1.85 28.23 47.92
#